data_AF-A0A847ZCM0-F1
#
_entry.id   AF-A0A847ZCM0-F1
#
_cell.length_a   1.000
_cell.length_b   1.000
_cell.length_c   1.000
_cell.angle_alpha   90.00
_cell.angle_beta   90.00
_cell.angle_gamma   90.00
#
_symmetry.space_group_name_H-M   'P 1'
#
loop_
_entity.id
_entity.type
_entity.pdbx_description
1 polymer ?
#
loop_
_entity_poly.entity_id
_entity_poly.type
_entity_poly.pdbx_seq_one_letter_code
_entity_poly.pdbx_strand_id
1 'polypeptide(L)'
;MIKNQTPEIFLKSGRQAALLRGHPWVFSGAVAKIRGNPSDGEIVLARDTGGQALALGFFNSRTDISFRVVSRDTGSPVDESFWNRRVLDALELRRQIIREGTNCYRLINAEGDGFPGLIVDVYNDTLVLSVTTAGMERQKQTILDALLFHLKPARIYEQSAGRSRGLEGLQERRGFLHGSDQEGAARVTENGHRFDVDFISGQKTGFFLDQRVNRETIGALSRGRMVLNCFSYTGAFSVYAAAGKAKKVVSLDISKSACDAAAEHLRINGCKPEDHPVIEADVFDYLRNLRECFDLIVLDPPAFAKIKRDVAKASRGYKDINLQAIRHLAPGGLLATFSCSNFMEEDLFGKIVQGAARDAQADLQLLARLEAGPDHPLAAGHPEGRYLKGLLLRKPA
;
A
#
# COMPACT_ATOMS: atom_id res chain seq x y z
N MET A 1 41.40 20.54 9.69
CA MET A 1 40.18 19.90 9.15
C MET A 1 39.00 20.45 9.92
N ILE A 2 38.18 21.31 9.30
CA ILE A 2 36.96 21.81 9.93
C ILE A 2 36.01 20.62 10.00
N LYS A 3 35.69 20.12 11.20
CA LYS A 3 34.56 19.20 11.36
C LYS A 3 33.34 19.96 10.83
N ASN A 4 32.85 19.64 9.64
CA ASN A 4 31.59 20.20 9.17
C ASN A 4 30.54 19.79 10.20
N GLN A 5 30.08 20.76 11.01
CA GLN A 5 28.98 20.54 11.93
C GLN A 5 27.77 20.14 11.11
N THR A 6 27.14 19.02 11.47
CA THR A 6 25.85 18.61 10.92
C THR A 6 24.89 19.80 10.98
N PRO A 7 24.26 20.21 9.87
CA PRO A 7 23.30 21.30 9.89
C PRO A 7 22.16 21.00 10.88
N GLU A 8 21.53 22.05 11.40
CA GLU A 8 20.55 21.94 12.47
C GLU A 8 19.24 22.66 12.10
N ILE A 9 18.12 22.08 12.51
CA ILE A 9 16.83 22.75 12.52
C ILE A 9 16.34 22.90 13.96
N PHE A 10 15.79 24.07 14.28
CA PHE A 10 15.23 24.37 15.60
C PHE A 10 13.72 24.45 15.47
N LEU A 11 13.00 23.70 16.30
CA LEU A 11 11.54 23.69 16.30
C LEU A 11 10.98 24.87 17.10
N LYS A 12 9.80 25.36 16.69
CA LYS A 12 9.04 26.35 17.48
C LYS A 12 8.59 25.74 18.81
N SER A 13 8.43 26.60 19.82
CA SER A 13 7.97 26.18 21.15
C SER A 13 6.68 25.34 21.07
N GLY A 14 6.66 24.21 21.76
CA GLY A 14 5.56 23.24 21.80
C GLY A 14 5.43 22.33 20.57
N ARG A 15 6.12 22.61 19.46
CA ARG A 15 6.01 21.81 18.22
C ARG A 15 6.83 20.53 18.25
N GLN A 16 7.78 20.40 19.16
CA GLN A 16 8.52 19.15 19.42
C GLN A 16 7.64 18.01 19.95
N ALA A 17 6.45 18.31 20.48
CA ALA A 17 5.60 17.31 21.12
C ALA A 17 5.15 16.18 20.19
N ALA A 18 4.88 16.48 18.91
CA ALA A 18 4.54 15.45 17.91
C ALA A 18 5.72 14.49 17.68
N LEU A 19 6.92 15.05 17.53
CA LEU A 19 8.16 14.30 17.36
C LEU A 19 8.41 13.40 18.58
N LEU A 20 8.27 13.92 19.79
CA LEU A 20 8.44 13.18 21.05
C LEU A 20 7.40 12.06 21.23
N ARG A 21 6.18 12.23 20.71
CA ARG A 21 5.13 11.19 20.70
C ARG A 21 5.31 10.12 19.61
N GLY A 22 6.40 10.16 18.87
CA GLY A 22 6.69 9.13 17.86
C GLY A 22 6.39 9.54 16.42
N HIS A 23 5.81 10.71 16.16
CA HIS A 23 5.49 11.13 14.79
C HIS A 23 6.77 11.28 13.95
N PRO A 24 6.83 10.73 12.72
CA PRO A 24 8.04 10.71 11.90
C PRO A 24 8.27 12.01 11.12
N TRP A 25 7.28 12.89 11.03
CA TRP A 25 7.37 14.13 10.25
C TRP A 25 7.35 15.38 11.11
N VAL A 26 8.04 16.41 10.62
CA VAL A 26 7.94 17.79 11.07
C VAL A 26 7.59 18.66 9.86
N PHE A 27 6.45 19.34 9.94
CA PHE A 27 5.97 20.24 8.91
C PHE A 27 6.76 21.56 8.89
N SER A 28 6.90 22.19 7.73
CA SER A 28 7.66 23.43 7.52
C SER A 28 7.24 24.55 8.48
N GLY A 29 5.93 24.68 8.73
CA GLY A 29 5.38 25.65 9.69
C GLY A 29 5.80 25.44 11.15
N ALA A 30 6.35 24.28 11.51
CA ALA A 30 6.88 23.97 12.86
C ALA A 30 8.36 24.35 13.04
N VAL A 31 9.08 24.64 11.96
CA VAL A 31 10.50 25.04 12.01
C VAL A 31 10.61 26.53 12.34
N ALA A 32 11.43 26.87 13.34
CA ALA A 32 11.70 28.24 13.76
C ALA A 32 12.94 28.83 13.10
N LYS A 33 14.01 28.03 13.03
CA LYS A 33 15.32 28.47 12.53
C LYS A 33 16.09 27.29 11.93
N ILE A 34 16.89 27.57 10.93
CA ILE A 34 17.83 26.62 10.31
C ILE A 34 19.25 27.16 10.48
N ARG A 35 20.23 26.30 10.77
CA ARG A 35 21.66 26.60 10.87
C ARG A 35 22.44 25.66 9.95
N GLY A 36 23.41 26.18 9.19
CA GLY A 36 24.31 25.37 8.36
C GLY A 36 23.91 25.19 6.90
N ASN A 37 22.86 25.89 6.41
CA ASN A 37 22.39 25.88 5.02
C ASN A 37 22.31 24.47 4.38
N PRO A 38 21.52 23.55 4.96
CA PRO A 38 21.42 22.18 4.46
C PRO A 38 20.79 22.14 3.07
N SER A 39 21.29 21.23 2.23
CA SER A 39 20.71 20.92 0.93
C SER A 39 19.49 20.00 1.07
N ASP A 40 18.60 19.99 0.08
CA ASP A 40 17.44 19.08 0.06
C ASP A 40 17.90 17.61 0.04
N GLY A 41 17.38 16.83 0.97
CA GLY A 41 17.74 15.44 1.26
C GLY A 41 18.90 15.27 2.25
N GLU A 42 19.56 16.34 2.68
CA GLU A 42 20.66 16.25 3.66
C GLU A 42 20.15 15.82 5.04
N ILE A 43 20.98 15.05 5.75
CA ILE A 43 20.70 14.67 7.13
C ILE A 43 21.03 15.85 8.04
N VAL A 44 20.04 16.28 8.81
CA VAL A 44 20.15 17.39 9.76
C VAL A 44 19.76 16.94 11.17
N LEU A 45 20.20 17.69 12.16
CA LEU A 45 19.82 17.49 13.55
C LEU A 45 18.64 18.40 13.93
N ALA A 46 17.52 17.81 14.35
CA ALA A 46 16.40 18.53 14.93
C ALA A 46 16.64 18.82 16.41
N ARG A 47 16.44 20.07 16.83
CA ARG A 47 16.52 20.53 18.21
C ARG A 47 15.24 21.23 18.66
N ASP A 48 14.97 21.21 19.96
CA ASP A 48 13.94 22.06 20.55
C ASP A 48 14.43 23.51 20.74
N THR A 49 13.58 24.36 21.33
CA THR A 49 13.92 25.76 21.63
C THR A 49 15.01 25.93 22.70
N GLY A 50 15.20 24.93 23.57
CA GLY A 50 16.26 24.90 24.59
C GLY A 50 17.60 24.38 24.06
N GLY A 51 17.64 23.92 22.81
CA GLY A 51 18.81 23.33 22.17
C GLY A 51 18.98 21.83 22.42
N GLN A 52 18.03 21.16 23.05
CA GLN A 52 18.06 19.71 23.24
C GLN A 52 17.97 19.00 21.88
N ALA A 53 18.86 18.04 21.64
CA ALA A 53 18.83 17.19 20.44
C ALA A 53 17.64 16.22 20.50
N LEU A 54 16.85 16.16 19.42
CA LEU A 54 15.61 15.38 19.37
C LEU A 54 15.71 14.19 18.40
N ALA A 55 16.21 14.42 17.18
CA ALA A 55 16.31 13.39 16.14
C ALA A 55 17.24 13.83 15.01
N LEU A 56 17.83 12.85 14.31
CA LEU A 56 18.45 13.01 13.00
C LEU A 56 17.43 12.66 11.91
N GLY A 57 17.42 13.41 10.82
CA GLY A 57 16.46 13.19 9.75
C GLY A 57 16.77 13.94 8.47
N PHE A 58 16.10 13.56 7.39
CA PHE A 58 16.24 14.21 6.10
C PHE A 58 15.49 15.54 6.10
N PHE A 59 16.18 16.61 5.72
CA PHE A 59 15.60 17.92 5.49
C PHE A 59 15.19 18.10 4.02
N ASN A 60 14.08 18.76 3.75
CA ASN A 60 13.71 19.23 2.42
C ASN A 60 12.97 20.57 2.52
N SER A 61 13.49 21.60 1.85
CA SER A 61 12.91 22.95 1.87
C SER A 61 11.71 23.12 0.93
N ARG A 62 11.51 22.18 -0.01
CA ARG A 62 10.51 22.27 -1.08
C ARG A 62 9.14 21.72 -0.69
N THR A 63 9.07 20.94 0.38
CA THR A 63 7.89 20.17 0.77
C THR A 63 7.30 20.66 2.09
N ASP A 64 5.97 20.53 2.24
CA ASP A 64 5.29 20.82 3.50
C ASP A 64 5.83 19.97 4.65
N ILE A 65 6.20 18.71 4.36
CA ILE A 65 6.98 17.86 5.28
C ILE A 65 8.45 18.25 5.13
N SER A 66 8.90 19.17 5.98
CA SER A 66 10.26 19.73 5.89
C SER A 66 11.35 18.84 6.49
N PHE A 67 10.97 17.94 7.39
CA PHE A 67 11.91 17.03 8.04
C PHE A 67 11.25 15.67 8.29
N ARG A 68 11.96 14.61 7.91
CA ARG A 68 11.56 13.21 8.11
C ARG A 68 12.56 12.49 8.98
N VAL A 69 12.11 11.97 10.12
CA VAL A 69 12.94 11.26 11.10
C VAL A 69 13.60 10.05 10.45
N VAL A 70 14.91 9.97 10.62
CA VAL A 70 15.71 8.80 10.33
C VAL A 70 16.04 8.13 11.67
N SER A 71 16.81 8.78 12.54
CA SER A 71 17.21 8.22 13.84
C SER A 71 16.76 9.11 14.99
N ARG A 72 16.35 8.50 16.10
CA ARG A 72 16.14 9.20 17.38
C ARG A 72 17.39 9.15 18.26
N ASP A 73 18.29 8.20 17.99
CA ASP A 73 19.64 8.24 18.55
C ASP A 73 20.44 9.28 17.77
N THR A 74 20.73 10.40 18.43
CA THR A 74 21.48 11.53 17.88
C THR A 74 22.99 11.43 18.15
N GLY A 75 23.42 10.44 18.94
CA GLY A 75 24.82 10.17 19.24
C GLY A 75 25.52 9.31 18.17
N SER A 76 24.75 8.52 17.43
CA SER A 76 25.27 7.64 16.37
C SER A 76 25.11 8.26 14.97
N PRO A 77 26.10 8.10 14.08
CA PRO A 77 25.98 8.54 12.69
C PRO A 77 24.98 7.67 11.91
N VAL A 78 24.38 8.28 10.89
CA VAL A 78 23.61 7.55 9.87
C VAL A 78 24.55 7.22 8.72
N ASP A 79 25.21 6.07 8.83
CA ASP A 79 26.21 5.58 7.88
C ASP A 79 25.79 4.23 7.24
N GLU A 80 26.70 3.58 6.54
CA GLU A 80 26.47 2.25 5.94
C GLU A 80 26.06 1.21 6.98
N SER A 81 26.70 1.20 8.14
CA SER A 81 26.40 0.24 9.21
C SER A 81 24.97 0.43 9.73
N PHE A 82 24.49 1.67 9.79
CA PHE A 82 23.14 2.01 10.20
C PHE A 82 22.10 1.45 9.22
N TRP A 83 22.29 1.67 7.92
CA TRP A 83 21.36 1.16 6.91
C TRP A 83 21.40 -0.36 6.79
N ASN A 84 22.57 -0.97 6.93
CA ASN A 84 22.71 -2.42 6.95
C ASN A 84 21.91 -3.05 8.12
N ARG A 85 22.04 -2.50 9.34
CA ARG A 85 21.24 -2.92 10.49
C ARG A 85 19.74 -2.78 10.24
N ARG A 86 19.29 -1.65 9.69
CA ARG A 86 17.86 -1.48 9.38
C ARG A 86 17.32 -2.46 8.34
N VAL A 87 18.10 -2.78 7.30
CA VAL A 87 17.67 -3.78 6.30
C VAL A 87 17.52 -5.14 6.98
N LEU A 88 18.43 -5.52 7.88
CA LEU A 88 18.32 -6.73 8.68
C LEU A 88 17.08 -6.70 9.60
N ASP A 89 16.79 -5.58 10.26
CA ASP A 89 15.59 -5.44 11.10
C ASP A 89 14.30 -5.62 10.28
N ALA A 90 14.23 -5.02 9.09
CA ALA A 90 13.09 -5.16 8.20
C ALA A 90 12.94 -6.62 7.70
N LEU A 91 14.04 -7.28 7.35
CA LEU A 91 14.07 -8.70 6.99
C LEU A 91 13.59 -9.59 8.13
N GLU A 92 14.06 -9.33 9.35
CA GLU A 92 13.72 -10.11 10.52
C GLU A 92 12.23 -10.02 10.84
N LEU A 93 11.63 -8.83 10.75
CA LEU A 93 10.17 -8.69 10.84
C LEU A 93 9.47 -9.59 9.81
N ARG A 94 9.90 -9.57 8.55
CA ARG A 94 9.25 -10.36 7.48
C ARG A 94 9.41 -11.86 7.72
N ARG A 95 10.55 -12.33 8.23
CA ARG A 95 10.73 -13.73 8.61
C ARG A 95 9.74 -14.19 9.68
N GLN A 96 9.30 -13.30 10.57
CA GLN A 96 8.35 -13.64 11.63
C GLN A 96 6.89 -13.67 11.15
N ILE A 97 6.52 -12.84 10.16
CA ILE A 97 5.11 -12.65 9.75
C ILE A 97 4.76 -13.32 8.42
N ILE A 98 5.75 -13.57 7.54
CA ILE A 98 5.51 -14.19 6.25
C ILE A 98 5.51 -15.71 6.41
N ARG A 99 4.36 -16.32 6.12
CA ARG A 99 4.17 -17.77 6.23
C ARG A 99 4.92 -18.54 5.14
N GLU A 100 5.22 -19.79 5.44
CA GLU A 100 5.65 -20.75 4.43
C GLU A 100 4.64 -20.81 3.26
N GLY A 101 5.15 -21.03 2.04
CA GLY A 101 4.34 -20.97 0.83
C GLY A 101 4.04 -19.54 0.34
N THR A 102 4.71 -18.52 0.89
CA THR A 102 4.67 -17.15 0.38
C THR A 102 6.08 -16.66 0.05
N ASN A 103 6.33 -16.26 -1.20
CA ASN A 103 7.60 -15.67 -1.66
C ASN A 103 7.44 -14.27 -2.26
N CYS A 104 6.28 -13.64 -2.07
CA CYS A 104 6.05 -12.24 -2.40
C CYS A 104 5.50 -11.47 -1.20
N TYR A 105 6.10 -10.32 -0.90
CA TYR A 105 5.75 -9.50 0.26
C TYR A 105 6.41 -8.12 0.20
N ARG A 106 5.88 -7.16 0.97
CA ARG A 106 6.54 -5.88 1.14
C ARG A 106 7.68 -6.03 2.14
N LEU A 107 8.91 -5.78 1.71
CA LEU A 107 10.10 -5.82 2.58
C LEU A 107 10.32 -4.51 3.32
N ILE A 108 10.10 -3.37 2.66
CA ILE A 108 10.25 -2.04 3.28
C ILE A 108 8.99 -1.22 2.97
N ASN A 109 8.35 -0.69 4.01
CA ASN A 109 7.15 0.14 3.96
C ASN A 109 7.39 1.53 4.55
N ALA A 110 8.27 2.29 3.89
CA ALA A 110 8.53 3.70 4.16
C ALA A 110 8.83 4.00 5.64
N GLU A 111 8.17 5.01 6.23
CA GLU A 111 8.31 5.38 7.64
C GLU A 111 8.00 4.24 8.61
N GLY A 112 7.19 3.25 8.21
CA GLY A 112 6.84 2.09 9.03
C GLY A 112 8.03 1.20 9.38
N ASP A 113 8.99 1.11 8.47
CA ASP A 113 10.28 0.43 8.67
C ASP A 113 11.43 1.42 8.92
N GLY A 114 11.09 2.71 9.04
CA GLY A 114 12.06 3.77 9.25
C GLY A 114 12.93 4.07 8.02
N PHE A 115 12.44 3.81 6.81
CA PHE A 115 13.06 4.28 5.58
C PHE A 115 12.18 5.37 4.94
N PRO A 116 12.20 6.64 5.39
CA PRO A 116 11.21 7.63 4.96
C PRO A 116 11.14 7.78 3.44
N GLY A 117 10.04 7.33 2.85
CA GLY A 117 9.80 7.38 1.41
C GLY A 117 10.45 6.28 0.55
N LEU A 118 11.01 5.22 1.14
CA LEU A 118 11.41 4.01 0.42
C LEU A 118 10.31 2.95 0.51
N ILE A 119 9.95 2.36 -0.61
CA ILE A 119 9.19 1.11 -0.66
C ILE A 119 10.06 0.07 -1.36
N VAL A 120 10.08 -1.16 -0.84
CA VAL A 120 10.68 -2.32 -1.51
C VAL A 120 9.72 -3.49 -1.41
N ASP A 121 9.26 -3.97 -2.55
CA ASP A 121 8.48 -5.20 -2.68
C ASP A 121 9.37 -6.34 -3.19
N VAL A 122 9.13 -7.54 -2.67
CA VAL A 122 9.80 -8.79 -3.06
C VAL A 122 8.82 -9.58 -3.89
N TYR A 123 9.26 -10.02 -5.07
CA TYR A 123 8.55 -10.93 -5.97
C TYR A 123 9.50 -12.07 -6.33
N ASN A 124 9.47 -13.14 -5.53
CA ASN A 124 10.41 -14.26 -5.63
C ASN A 124 11.88 -13.79 -5.55
N ASP A 125 12.62 -13.84 -6.66
CA ASP A 125 14.03 -13.45 -6.77
C ASP A 125 14.23 -12.00 -7.22
N THR A 126 13.13 -11.23 -7.30
CA THR A 126 13.12 -9.86 -7.82
C THR A 126 12.72 -8.87 -6.74
N LEU A 127 13.47 -7.78 -6.63
CA LEU A 127 13.09 -6.63 -5.81
C LEU A 127 12.58 -5.51 -6.70
N VAL A 128 11.47 -4.90 -6.31
CA VAL A 128 10.92 -3.71 -6.96
C VAL A 128 10.91 -2.59 -5.95
N LEU A 129 11.64 -1.52 -6.23
CA LEU A 129 11.78 -0.40 -5.31
C LEU A 129 11.16 0.88 -5.85
N SER A 130 10.64 1.70 -4.95
CA SER A 130 10.17 3.05 -5.25
C SER A 130 10.72 4.01 -4.21
N VAL A 131 11.49 4.98 -4.69
CA VAL A 131 12.04 6.06 -3.87
C VAL A 131 11.20 7.30 -4.11
N THR A 132 10.75 7.96 -3.05
CA THR A 132 9.86 9.12 -3.18
C THR A 132 10.39 10.39 -2.53
N THR A 133 11.47 10.32 -1.74
CA THR A 133 12.02 11.46 -1.00
C THR A 133 13.46 11.76 -1.39
N ALA A 134 13.84 13.04 -1.37
CA ALA A 134 15.20 13.46 -1.75
C ALA A 134 16.27 12.88 -0.83
N GLY A 135 15.97 12.73 0.46
CA GLY A 135 16.90 12.15 1.43
C GLY A 135 17.16 10.67 1.18
N MET A 136 16.11 9.91 0.89
CA MET A 136 16.27 8.50 0.55
C MET A 136 16.99 8.29 -0.78
N GLU A 137 16.76 9.16 -1.77
CA GLU A 137 17.49 9.12 -3.04
C GLU A 137 19.01 9.25 -2.83
N ARG A 138 19.45 10.08 -1.88
CA ARG A 138 20.88 10.20 -1.53
C ARG A 138 21.46 8.94 -0.88
N GLN A 139 20.65 8.18 -0.16
CA GLN A 139 21.08 6.93 0.51
C GLN A 139 20.90 5.69 -0.37
N LYS A 140 20.35 5.86 -1.59
CA LYS A 140 19.90 4.75 -2.44
C LYS A 140 20.99 3.72 -2.71
N GLN A 141 22.21 4.16 -3.02
CA GLN A 141 23.30 3.23 -3.33
C GLN A 141 23.68 2.38 -2.11
N THR A 142 23.88 2.99 -0.94
CA THR A 142 24.20 2.28 0.30
C THR A 142 23.13 1.25 0.68
N ILE A 143 21.86 1.58 0.49
CA ILE A 143 20.75 0.66 0.74
C ILE A 143 20.70 -0.45 -0.31
N LEU A 144 20.95 -0.13 -1.58
CA LEU A 144 21.03 -1.11 -2.66
C LEU A 144 22.13 -2.15 -2.38
N ASP A 145 23.30 -1.71 -1.95
CA ASP A 145 24.42 -2.58 -1.59
C ASP A 145 24.04 -3.52 -0.43
N ALA A 146 23.35 -3.01 0.59
CA ALA A 146 22.84 -3.83 1.70
C ALA A 146 21.78 -4.85 1.25
N LEU A 147 20.85 -4.45 0.37
CA LEU A 147 19.84 -5.36 -0.19
C LEU A 147 20.49 -6.48 -1.03
N LEU A 148 21.47 -6.14 -1.87
CA LEU A 148 22.22 -7.09 -2.67
C LEU A 148 22.97 -8.11 -1.79
N PHE A 149 23.64 -7.62 -0.74
CA PHE A 149 24.40 -8.46 0.17
C PHE A 149 23.52 -9.46 0.93
N HIS A 150 22.40 -8.99 1.47
CA HIS A 150 21.55 -9.80 2.37
C HIS A 150 20.54 -10.69 1.63
N LEU A 151 19.95 -10.21 0.53
CA LEU A 151 18.91 -10.94 -0.19
C LEU A 151 19.42 -11.68 -1.42
N LYS A 152 20.54 -11.25 -2.00
CA LYS A 152 21.11 -11.79 -3.26
C LYS A 152 20.04 -11.96 -4.36
N PRO A 153 19.23 -10.93 -4.65
CA PRO A 153 18.19 -11.04 -5.67
C PRO A 153 18.82 -11.19 -7.05
N ALA A 154 18.13 -11.87 -7.96
CA ALA A 154 18.54 -11.94 -9.36
C ALA A 154 18.35 -10.59 -10.07
N ARG A 155 17.33 -9.83 -9.67
CA ARG A 155 16.90 -8.59 -10.33
C ARG A 155 16.51 -7.53 -9.31
N ILE A 156 16.86 -6.28 -9.57
CA ILE A 156 16.33 -5.12 -8.85
C ILE A 156 15.84 -4.10 -9.87
N TYR A 157 14.55 -3.77 -9.79
CA TYR A 157 13.89 -2.81 -10.68
C TYR A 157 13.44 -1.57 -9.90
N GLU A 158 13.76 -0.38 -10.39
CA GLU A 158 13.28 0.88 -9.85
C GLU A 158 11.98 1.29 -10.56
N GLN A 159 10.94 1.56 -9.78
CA GLN A 159 9.66 2.12 -10.21
C GLN A 159 9.37 3.40 -9.42
N SER A 160 10.25 4.38 -9.59
CA SER A 160 10.21 5.67 -8.90
C SER A 160 9.55 6.73 -9.79
N ALA A 161 8.22 6.86 -9.71
CA ALA A 161 7.46 7.82 -10.51
C ALA A 161 6.35 8.51 -9.71
N GLY A 162 5.75 9.55 -10.30
CA GLY A 162 4.57 10.21 -9.77
C GLY A 162 4.82 11.53 -9.03
N ARG A 163 3.71 12.15 -8.60
CA ARG A 163 3.67 13.53 -8.10
C ARG A 163 4.59 13.78 -6.90
N SER A 164 4.73 12.81 -5.99
CA SER A 164 5.56 12.96 -4.79
C SER A 164 7.02 13.25 -5.13
N ARG A 165 7.59 12.60 -6.15
CA ARG A 165 8.96 12.86 -6.61
C ARG A 165 9.14 14.28 -7.13
N GLY A 166 8.19 14.78 -7.92
CA GLY A 166 8.20 16.15 -8.40
C GLY A 166 8.20 17.19 -7.27
N LEU A 167 7.39 16.96 -6.22
CA LEU A 167 7.36 17.82 -5.03
C LEU A 167 8.70 17.81 -4.26
N GLU A 168 9.39 16.67 -4.26
CA GLU A 168 10.71 16.50 -3.63
C GLU A 168 11.87 16.96 -4.54
N GLY A 169 11.58 17.48 -5.74
CA GLY A 169 12.59 17.96 -6.68
C GLY A 169 13.33 16.86 -7.46
N LEU A 170 12.74 15.66 -7.52
CA LEU A 170 13.32 14.48 -8.15
C LEU A 170 12.69 14.20 -9.52
N GLN A 171 13.51 13.73 -10.46
CA GLN A 171 13.04 13.20 -11.74
C GLN A 171 12.45 11.79 -11.57
N GLU A 172 11.53 11.41 -12.44
CA GLU A 172 11.07 10.01 -12.53
C GLU A 172 12.23 9.10 -12.97
N ARG A 173 12.27 7.88 -12.42
CA ARG A 173 13.21 6.84 -12.81
C ARG A 173 12.48 5.51 -12.91
N ARG A 174 12.67 4.82 -14.02
CA ARG A 174 12.21 3.46 -14.25
C ARG A 174 13.31 2.66 -14.92
N GLY A 175 13.59 1.46 -14.43
CA GLY A 175 14.59 0.60 -15.04
C GLY A 175 15.31 -0.32 -14.05
N PHE A 176 16.11 -1.23 -14.60
CA PHE A 176 16.93 -2.13 -13.79
C PHE A 176 18.07 -1.38 -13.12
N LEU A 177 18.23 -1.63 -11.82
CA LEU A 177 19.39 -1.22 -11.01
C LEU A 177 20.37 -2.38 -10.82
N HIS A 178 19.89 -3.62 -10.90
CA HIS A 178 20.71 -4.82 -10.86
C HIS A 178 20.06 -5.92 -11.69
N GLY A 179 20.90 -6.73 -12.35
CA GLY A 179 20.44 -7.71 -13.33
C GLY A 179 19.78 -7.04 -14.54
N SER A 180 19.13 -7.86 -15.36
CA SER A 180 18.34 -7.41 -16.50
C SER A 180 17.35 -8.49 -16.87
N ASP A 181 16.22 -8.10 -17.45
CA ASP A 181 15.25 -9.04 -18.00
C ASP A 181 14.55 -8.42 -19.21
N GLN A 182 14.22 -9.24 -20.20
CA GLN A 182 13.42 -8.83 -21.35
C GLN A 182 11.92 -9.03 -21.10
N GLU A 183 11.52 -9.92 -20.17
CA GLU A 183 10.11 -10.32 -20.00
C GLU A 183 9.34 -9.49 -18.96
N GLY A 184 10.01 -8.91 -17.96
CA GLY A 184 9.37 -7.98 -17.00
C GLY A 184 8.33 -8.61 -16.07
N ALA A 185 8.33 -9.94 -15.97
CA ALA A 185 7.40 -10.71 -15.17
C ALA A 185 8.12 -11.60 -14.13
N ALA A 186 7.48 -11.79 -12.98
CA ALA A 186 7.92 -12.72 -11.95
C ALA A 186 6.76 -13.61 -11.50
N ARG A 187 6.93 -14.93 -11.61
CA ARG A 187 5.98 -15.88 -11.01
C ARG A 187 6.24 -15.97 -9.51
N VAL A 188 5.20 -15.71 -8.73
CA VAL A 188 5.23 -15.72 -7.26
C VAL A 188 4.19 -16.68 -6.71
N THR A 189 4.36 -17.01 -5.44
CA THR A 189 3.43 -17.77 -4.63
C THR A 189 3.03 -16.93 -3.42
N GLU A 190 1.73 -16.80 -3.17
CA GLU A 190 1.14 -16.20 -1.97
C GLU A 190 0.21 -17.22 -1.31
N ASN A 191 0.52 -17.66 -0.09
CA ASN A 191 -0.21 -18.70 0.65
C ASN A 191 -0.48 -19.97 -0.17
N GLY A 192 0.48 -20.40 -0.99
CA GLY A 192 0.34 -21.55 -1.88
C GLY A 192 -0.39 -21.28 -3.21
N HIS A 193 -0.93 -20.07 -3.43
CA HIS A 193 -1.52 -19.66 -4.70
C HIS A 193 -0.50 -19.00 -5.60
N ARG A 194 -0.53 -19.31 -6.90
CA ARG A 194 0.44 -18.79 -7.88
C ARG A 194 -0.10 -17.57 -8.62
N PHE A 195 0.77 -16.60 -8.86
CA PHE A 195 0.47 -15.37 -9.63
C PHE A 195 1.67 -14.98 -10.48
N ASP A 196 1.41 -14.45 -11.67
CA ASP A 196 2.41 -13.80 -12.53
C ASP A 196 2.32 -12.29 -12.32
N VAL A 197 3.42 -11.70 -11.86
CA VAL A 197 3.53 -10.29 -11.52
C VAL A 197 4.31 -9.58 -12.61
N ASP A 198 3.62 -8.78 -13.41
CA ASP A 198 4.23 -7.77 -14.28
C ASP A 198 4.64 -6.56 -13.42
N PHE A 199 5.95 -6.44 -13.15
CA PHE A 199 6.49 -5.37 -12.32
C PHE A 199 6.98 -4.16 -13.12
N ILE A 200 6.91 -4.20 -14.46
CA ILE A 200 7.35 -3.11 -15.34
C ILE A 200 6.16 -2.26 -15.77
N SER A 201 5.14 -2.88 -16.36
CA SER A 201 3.93 -2.23 -16.87
C SER A 201 2.73 -2.34 -15.93
N GLY A 202 2.78 -3.22 -14.93
CA GLY A 202 1.71 -3.39 -13.95
C GLY A 202 1.45 -2.13 -13.10
N GLN A 203 0.27 -2.10 -12.46
CA GLN A 203 -0.07 -1.01 -11.54
C GLN A 203 0.74 -1.07 -10.25
N LYS A 204 1.00 0.10 -9.64
CA LYS A 204 1.89 0.25 -8.47
C LYS A 204 3.28 -0.35 -8.76
N THR A 205 3.66 -1.39 -8.01
CA THR A 205 4.88 -2.19 -8.13
C THR A 205 4.63 -3.54 -8.84
N GLY A 206 3.39 -3.80 -9.26
CA GLY A 206 2.97 -4.97 -10.05
C GLY A 206 1.77 -5.71 -9.43
N PHE A 207 1.80 -5.94 -8.11
CA PHE A 207 0.79 -6.73 -7.40
C PHE A 207 0.42 -6.12 -6.03
N PHE A 208 -0.87 -6.17 -5.67
CA PHE A 208 -1.42 -5.60 -4.44
C PHE A 208 -1.17 -6.54 -3.24
N LEU A 209 0.04 -6.48 -2.70
CA LEU A 209 0.47 -7.27 -1.53
C LEU A 209 -0.26 -6.88 -0.24
N ASP A 210 -0.71 -5.62 -0.15
CA ASP A 210 -1.47 -5.06 0.97
C ASP A 210 -2.77 -5.81 1.28
N GLN A 211 -3.40 -6.41 0.27
CA GLN A 211 -4.67 -7.12 0.37
C GLN A 211 -4.55 -8.61 0.77
N ARG A 212 -3.34 -9.16 1.06
CA ARG A 212 -3.14 -10.60 1.33
C ARG A 212 -4.06 -11.18 2.40
N VAL A 213 -4.09 -10.57 3.58
CA VAL A 213 -4.90 -11.04 4.72
C VAL A 213 -6.40 -10.94 4.40
N ASN A 214 -6.80 -9.92 3.64
CA ASN A 214 -8.17 -9.75 3.22
C ASN A 214 -8.56 -10.83 2.21
N ARG A 215 -7.68 -11.18 1.26
CA ARG A 215 -7.88 -12.30 0.35
C ARG A 215 -8.07 -13.63 1.09
N GLU A 216 -7.25 -13.92 2.09
CA GLU A 216 -7.41 -15.11 2.95
C GLU A 216 -8.79 -15.15 3.62
N THR A 217 -9.18 -14.02 4.22
CA THR A 217 -10.45 -13.89 4.94
C THR A 217 -11.65 -14.11 4.00
N ILE A 218 -11.62 -13.48 2.82
CA ILE A 218 -12.67 -13.65 1.81
C ILE A 218 -12.68 -15.06 1.24
N GLY A 219 -11.52 -15.66 0.98
CA GLY A 219 -11.41 -17.06 0.55
C GLY A 219 -12.05 -18.02 1.54
N ALA A 220 -11.75 -17.88 2.83
CA ALA A 220 -12.35 -18.71 3.89
C ALA A 220 -13.89 -18.56 3.97
N LEU A 221 -14.40 -17.36 3.65
CA LEU A 221 -15.82 -17.06 3.59
C LEU A 221 -16.46 -17.37 2.23
N SER A 222 -15.77 -18.02 1.29
CA SER A 222 -16.32 -18.23 -0.06
C SER A 222 -16.99 -19.59 -0.27
N ARG A 223 -16.85 -20.55 0.64
CA ARG A 223 -17.37 -21.93 0.46
C ARG A 223 -18.85 -21.97 0.08
N GLY A 224 -19.15 -22.59 -1.06
CA GLY A 224 -20.51 -22.82 -1.57
C GLY A 224 -21.21 -21.56 -2.10
N ARG A 225 -20.57 -20.39 -2.06
CA ARG A 225 -21.16 -19.10 -2.41
C ARG A 225 -21.01 -18.77 -3.90
N MET A 226 -21.96 -18.00 -4.43
CA MET A 226 -21.78 -17.21 -5.65
C MET A 226 -21.09 -15.89 -5.30
N VAL A 227 -19.89 -15.69 -5.84
CA VAL A 227 -19.03 -14.55 -5.55
C VAL A 227 -18.99 -13.61 -6.74
N LEU A 228 -19.14 -12.31 -6.50
CA LEU A 228 -18.87 -11.24 -7.47
C LEU A 228 -17.64 -10.44 -7.01
N ASN A 229 -16.56 -10.49 -7.79
CA ASN A 229 -15.37 -9.71 -7.55
C ASN A 229 -15.31 -8.53 -8.53
N CYS A 230 -15.63 -7.34 -8.03
CA CYS A 230 -15.62 -6.10 -8.81
C CYS A 230 -14.28 -5.39 -8.71
N PHE A 231 -13.84 -4.80 -9.83
CA PHE A 231 -12.50 -4.20 -9.95
C PHE A 231 -11.42 -5.26 -9.69
N SER A 232 -11.60 -6.43 -10.32
CA SER A 232 -10.86 -7.63 -9.97
C SER A 232 -9.37 -7.53 -10.24
N TYR A 233 -8.94 -6.57 -11.08
CA TYR A 233 -7.59 -6.47 -11.60
C TYR A 233 -7.16 -7.85 -12.15
N THR A 234 -6.00 -8.37 -11.71
CA THR A 234 -5.48 -9.68 -12.08
C THR A 234 -6.09 -10.84 -11.28
N GLY A 235 -7.26 -10.66 -10.66
CA GLY A 235 -8.11 -11.74 -10.15
C GLY A 235 -7.66 -12.37 -8.83
N ALA A 236 -6.83 -11.70 -8.03
CA ALA A 236 -6.28 -12.30 -6.81
C ALA A 236 -7.37 -12.71 -5.79
N PHE A 237 -8.38 -11.87 -5.53
CA PHE A 237 -9.54 -12.26 -4.72
C PHE A 237 -10.31 -13.43 -5.35
N SER A 238 -10.38 -13.50 -6.67
CA SER A 238 -11.09 -14.56 -7.38
C SER A 238 -10.42 -15.92 -7.21
N VAL A 239 -9.08 -15.97 -7.29
CA VAL A 239 -8.29 -17.18 -7.01
C VAL A 239 -8.53 -17.68 -5.59
N TYR A 240 -8.48 -16.78 -4.59
CA TYR A 240 -8.73 -17.14 -3.20
C TYR A 240 -10.17 -17.63 -2.97
N ALA A 241 -11.16 -16.97 -3.59
CA ALA A 241 -12.56 -17.40 -3.49
C ALA A 241 -12.78 -18.79 -4.11
N ALA A 242 -12.22 -19.04 -5.29
CA ALA A 242 -12.30 -20.33 -5.96
C ALA A 242 -11.59 -21.45 -5.16
N ALA A 243 -10.38 -21.18 -4.67
CA ALA A 243 -9.67 -22.10 -3.78
C ALA A 243 -10.44 -22.38 -2.47
N GLY A 244 -11.15 -21.37 -1.96
CA GLY A 244 -12.10 -21.44 -0.85
C GLY A 244 -13.38 -22.22 -1.14
N LYS A 245 -13.48 -22.86 -2.31
CA LYS A 245 -14.63 -23.67 -2.77
C LYS A 245 -15.89 -22.84 -3.02
N ALA A 246 -15.75 -21.63 -3.54
CA ALA A 246 -16.87 -20.91 -4.14
C ALA A 246 -17.57 -21.77 -5.19
N LYS A 247 -18.89 -21.68 -5.24
CA LYS A 247 -19.69 -22.36 -6.27
C LYS A 247 -19.45 -21.74 -7.64
N LYS A 248 -19.34 -20.41 -7.68
CA LYS A 248 -19.07 -19.61 -8.89
C LYS A 248 -18.38 -18.33 -8.48
N VAL A 249 -17.41 -17.87 -9.28
CA VAL A 249 -16.76 -16.56 -9.07
C VAL A 249 -16.83 -15.76 -10.37
N VAL A 250 -17.59 -14.68 -10.38
CA VAL A 250 -17.64 -13.74 -11.51
C VAL A 250 -16.68 -12.61 -11.22
N SER A 251 -15.71 -12.39 -12.11
CA SER A 251 -14.67 -11.35 -11.95
C SER A 251 -14.87 -10.26 -12.99
N LEU A 252 -14.90 -9.00 -12.57
CA LEU A 252 -15.13 -7.85 -13.44
C LEU A 252 -13.96 -6.87 -13.40
N ASP A 253 -13.42 -6.52 -14.56
CA ASP A 253 -12.48 -5.40 -14.70
C ASP A 253 -12.66 -4.72 -16.05
N ILE A 254 -12.28 -3.44 -16.16
CA ILE A 254 -12.36 -2.70 -17.44
C ILE A 254 -11.11 -2.95 -18.31
N SER A 255 -10.02 -3.42 -17.71
CA SER A 255 -8.76 -3.61 -18.41
C SER A 255 -8.67 -5.03 -18.98
N LYS A 256 -8.76 -5.15 -20.32
CA LYS A 256 -8.59 -6.42 -21.01
C LYS A 256 -7.36 -7.21 -20.57
N SER A 257 -6.20 -6.55 -20.48
CA SER A 257 -4.95 -7.19 -20.05
C SER A 257 -5.02 -7.73 -18.62
N ALA A 258 -5.76 -7.06 -17.73
CA ALA A 258 -5.96 -7.52 -16.36
C ALA A 258 -6.92 -8.72 -16.32
N CYS A 259 -7.98 -8.70 -17.14
CA CYS A 259 -8.87 -9.84 -17.33
C CYS A 259 -8.14 -11.07 -17.88
N ASP A 260 -7.29 -10.90 -18.90
CA ASP A 260 -6.49 -11.97 -19.48
C ASP A 260 -5.54 -12.57 -18.43
N ALA A 261 -4.88 -11.74 -17.62
CA ALA A 261 -4.04 -12.18 -16.50
C ALA A 261 -4.86 -12.88 -15.39
N ALA A 262 -6.05 -12.38 -15.05
CA ALA A 262 -6.94 -13.01 -14.08
C ALA A 262 -7.40 -14.41 -14.51
N ALA A 263 -7.72 -14.57 -15.80
CA ALA A 263 -8.08 -15.86 -16.37
C ALA A 263 -6.90 -16.85 -16.29
N GLU A 264 -5.69 -16.38 -16.59
CA GLU A 264 -4.47 -17.19 -16.45
C GLU A 264 -4.19 -17.57 -14.99
N HIS A 265 -4.35 -16.63 -14.05
CA HIS A 265 -4.19 -16.92 -12.61
C HIS A 265 -5.18 -17.95 -12.10
N LEU A 266 -6.44 -17.90 -12.54
CA LEU A 266 -7.41 -18.95 -12.22
C LEU A 266 -6.96 -20.30 -12.81
N ARG A 267 -6.53 -20.32 -14.07
CA ARG A 267 -6.07 -21.54 -14.77
C ARG A 267 -4.85 -22.18 -14.10
N ILE A 268 -3.80 -21.41 -13.78
CA ILE A 268 -2.59 -21.95 -13.14
C ILE A 268 -2.86 -22.46 -11.71
N ASN A 269 -3.94 -22.01 -11.07
CA ASN A 269 -4.40 -22.51 -9.76
C ASN A 269 -5.45 -23.63 -9.90
N GLY A 270 -5.63 -24.20 -11.09
CA GLY A 270 -6.49 -25.37 -11.33
C GLY A 270 -7.99 -25.06 -11.36
N CYS A 271 -8.37 -23.78 -11.48
CA CYS A 271 -9.76 -23.37 -11.59
C CYS A 271 -10.22 -23.47 -13.05
N LYS A 272 -11.45 -23.96 -13.26
CA LYS A 272 -12.04 -24.05 -14.60
C LYS A 272 -12.64 -22.70 -14.99
N PRO A 273 -12.33 -22.16 -16.19
CA PRO A 273 -12.88 -20.88 -16.65
C PRO A 273 -14.42 -20.84 -16.70
N GLU A 274 -15.06 -21.98 -16.97
CA GLU A 274 -16.52 -22.12 -17.03
C GLU A 274 -17.19 -21.85 -15.67
N ASP A 275 -16.55 -22.30 -14.58
CA ASP A 275 -17.03 -22.12 -13.20
C ASP A 275 -16.68 -20.72 -12.64
N HIS A 276 -15.70 -20.05 -13.24
CA HIS A 276 -15.14 -18.79 -12.74
C HIS A 276 -14.92 -17.77 -13.88
N PRO A 277 -15.99 -17.24 -14.49
CA PRO A 277 -15.86 -16.33 -15.63
C PRO A 277 -15.18 -15.02 -15.24
N VAL A 278 -14.31 -14.54 -16.13
CA VAL A 278 -13.71 -13.21 -16.08
C VAL A 278 -14.30 -12.39 -17.23
N ILE A 279 -14.85 -11.23 -16.92
CA ILE A 279 -15.62 -10.40 -17.85
C ILE A 279 -14.99 -9.02 -17.91
N GLU A 280 -14.63 -8.60 -19.11
CA GLU A 280 -14.23 -7.22 -19.39
C GLU A 280 -15.49 -6.34 -19.39
N ALA A 281 -15.67 -5.52 -18.35
CA ALA A 281 -16.83 -4.66 -18.20
C ALA A 281 -16.54 -3.47 -17.27
N ASP A 282 -17.22 -2.35 -17.54
CA ASP A 282 -17.35 -1.31 -16.53
C ASP A 282 -18.23 -1.83 -15.37
N VAL A 283 -17.70 -1.77 -14.15
CA VAL A 283 -18.36 -2.32 -12.97
C VAL A 283 -19.66 -1.57 -12.64
N PHE A 284 -19.70 -0.25 -12.81
CA PHE A 284 -20.90 0.52 -12.49
C PHE A 284 -22.03 0.16 -13.44
N ASP A 285 -21.72 0.05 -14.73
CA ASP A 285 -22.70 -0.32 -15.75
C ASP A 285 -23.12 -1.79 -15.61
N TYR A 286 -22.19 -2.70 -15.31
CA TYR A 286 -22.51 -4.10 -15.06
C TYR A 286 -23.48 -4.24 -13.88
N LEU A 287 -23.18 -3.60 -12.74
CA LEU A 287 -24.04 -3.67 -11.55
C LEU A 287 -25.42 -3.07 -11.81
N ARG A 288 -25.54 -1.95 -12.53
CA ARG A 288 -26.86 -1.33 -12.83
C ARG A 288 -27.76 -2.22 -13.69
N ASN A 289 -27.17 -3.09 -14.50
CA ASN A 289 -27.89 -3.99 -15.41
C ASN A 289 -28.00 -5.43 -14.88
N LEU A 290 -27.40 -5.71 -13.73
CA LEU A 290 -27.36 -7.03 -13.14
C LEU A 290 -28.75 -7.46 -12.67
N ARG A 291 -29.16 -8.69 -12.98
CA ARG A 291 -30.45 -9.26 -12.54
C ARG A 291 -30.31 -10.29 -11.44
N GLU A 292 -29.11 -10.84 -11.29
CA GLU A 292 -28.81 -11.89 -10.33
C GLU A 292 -28.38 -11.29 -8.98
N CYS A 293 -28.55 -12.07 -7.91
CA CYS A 293 -28.00 -11.75 -6.60
C CYS A 293 -26.78 -12.64 -6.31
N PHE A 294 -25.87 -12.15 -5.49
CA PHE A 294 -24.66 -12.84 -5.07
C PHE A 294 -24.64 -13.02 -3.55
N ASP A 295 -24.02 -14.11 -3.09
CA ASP A 295 -23.86 -14.40 -1.67
C ASP A 295 -22.68 -13.66 -1.06
N LEU A 296 -21.70 -13.27 -1.89
CA LEU A 296 -20.55 -12.47 -1.49
C LEU A 296 -20.15 -11.51 -2.62
N ILE A 297 -20.02 -10.22 -2.31
CA ILE A 297 -19.55 -9.19 -3.25
C ILE A 297 -18.28 -8.54 -2.69
N VAL A 298 -17.25 -8.42 -3.52
CA VAL A 298 -16.01 -7.68 -3.24
C VAL A 298 -15.99 -6.41 -4.07
N LEU A 299 -15.77 -5.27 -3.44
CA LEU A 299 -15.56 -3.97 -4.08
C LEU A 299 -14.17 -3.42 -3.69
N ASP A 300 -13.19 -3.50 -4.59
CA ASP A 300 -11.87 -2.90 -4.40
C ASP A 300 -11.54 -1.86 -5.50
N PRO A 301 -12.28 -0.74 -5.55
CA PRO A 301 -12.11 0.24 -6.61
C PRO A 301 -10.77 0.99 -6.49
N PRO A 302 -10.26 1.56 -7.60
CA PRO A 302 -9.12 2.47 -7.55
C PRO A 302 -9.42 3.69 -6.67
N ALA A 303 -8.37 4.37 -6.21
CA ALA A 303 -8.54 5.56 -5.37
C ALA A 303 -9.31 6.68 -6.10
N PHE A 304 -10.54 6.96 -5.65
CA PHE A 304 -11.36 8.04 -6.20
C PHE A 304 -10.94 9.43 -5.72
N ALA A 305 -10.26 9.54 -4.57
CA ALA A 305 -9.73 10.81 -4.06
C ALA A 305 -8.19 10.79 -4.03
N LYS A 306 -7.57 11.40 -5.03
CA LYS A 306 -6.10 11.56 -5.10
C LYS A 306 -5.59 12.75 -4.29
N ILE A 307 -6.45 13.73 -4.02
CA ILE A 307 -6.16 14.95 -3.26
C ILE A 307 -7.34 15.34 -2.37
N LYS A 308 -7.06 16.11 -1.30
CA LYS A 308 -8.05 16.50 -0.29
C LYS A 308 -9.32 17.14 -0.87
N ARG A 309 -9.23 17.95 -1.92
CA ARG A 309 -10.39 18.61 -2.55
C ARG A 309 -11.36 17.63 -3.24
N ASP A 310 -10.88 16.45 -3.64
CA ASP A 310 -11.68 15.48 -4.39
C ASP A 310 -12.53 14.58 -3.47
N VAL A 311 -12.33 14.65 -2.15
CA VAL A 311 -13.00 13.78 -1.17
C VAL A 311 -14.52 13.80 -1.33
N ALA A 312 -15.13 14.98 -1.46
CA ALA A 312 -16.59 15.09 -1.62
C ALA A 312 -17.12 14.41 -2.91
N LYS A 313 -16.36 14.50 -4.02
CA LYS A 313 -16.70 13.80 -5.27
C LYS A 313 -16.51 12.29 -5.12
N ALA A 314 -15.40 11.87 -4.53
CA ALA A 314 -15.10 10.47 -4.26
C ALA A 314 -16.17 9.83 -3.36
N SER A 315 -16.66 10.53 -2.34
CA SER A 315 -17.73 10.05 -1.46
C SER A 315 -19.00 9.68 -2.22
N ARG A 316 -19.35 10.42 -3.29
CA ARG A 316 -20.52 10.10 -4.13
C ARG A 316 -20.28 8.83 -4.95
N GLY A 317 -19.09 8.68 -5.53
CA GLY A 317 -18.72 7.46 -6.27
C GLY A 317 -18.70 6.22 -5.37
N TYR A 318 -18.10 6.32 -4.18
CA TYR A 318 -18.13 5.24 -3.18
C TYR A 318 -19.54 4.93 -2.69
N LYS A 319 -20.41 5.94 -2.53
CA LYS A 319 -21.81 5.72 -2.17
C LYS A 319 -22.56 4.96 -3.27
N ASP A 320 -22.44 5.40 -4.53
CA ASP A 320 -23.13 4.76 -5.66
C ASP A 320 -22.70 3.30 -5.82
N ILE A 321 -21.40 3.01 -5.84
CA ILE A 321 -20.93 1.63 -6.05
C ILE A 321 -21.37 0.68 -4.92
N ASN A 322 -21.33 1.15 -3.66
CA ASN A 322 -21.82 0.35 -2.54
C ASN A 322 -23.34 0.18 -2.59
N LEU A 323 -24.09 1.21 -2.99
CA LEU A 323 -25.54 1.14 -3.15
C LEU A 323 -25.92 0.06 -4.17
N GLN A 324 -25.28 0.05 -5.35
CA GLN A 324 -25.56 -0.98 -6.35
C GLN A 324 -25.19 -2.37 -5.84
N ALA A 325 -24.02 -2.54 -5.20
CA ALA A 325 -23.64 -3.84 -4.65
C ALA A 325 -24.63 -4.36 -3.59
N ILE A 326 -25.08 -3.51 -2.66
CA ILE A 326 -26.03 -3.92 -1.60
C ILE A 326 -27.39 -4.36 -2.17
N ARG A 327 -27.82 -3.76 -3.29
CA ARG A 327 -29.05 -4.17 -4.01
C ARG A 327 -28.94 -5.57 -4.60
N HIS A 328 -27.75 -5.94 -5.08
CA HIS A 328 -27.47 -7.27 -5.65
C HIS A 328 -26.94 -8.28 -4.63
N LEU A 329 -26.95 -7.94 -3.34
CA LEU A 329 -26.55 -8.86 -2.29
C LEU A 329 -27.76 -9.68 -1.82
N ALA A 330 -27.61 -11.01 -1.84
CA ALA A 330 -28.63 -11.93 -1.35
C ALA A 330 -28.90 -11.72 0.16
N PRO A 331 -30.11 -12.05 0.65
CA PRO A 331 -30.36 -12.12 2.09
C PRO A 331 -29.35 -13.03 2.78
N GLY A 332 -28.75 -12.59 3.89
CA GLY A 332 -27.66 -13.30 4.56
C GLY A 332 -26.28 -13.14 3.91
N GLY A 333 -26.18 -12.46 2.76
CA GLY A 333 -24.95 -12.29 1.99
C GLY A 333 -23.93 -11.34 2.63
N LEU A 334 -22.71 -11.38 2.12
CA LEU A 334 -21.54 -10.65 2.61
C LEU A 334 -21.05 -9.60 1.61
N LEU A 335 -20.71 -8.40 2.09
CA LEU A 335 -20.07 -7.35 1.32
C LEU A 335 -18.70 -7.03 1.91
N ALA A 336 -17.65 -7.19 1.11
CA ALA A 336 -16.31 -6.71 1.42
C ALA A 336 -16.03 -5.48 0.56
N THR A 337 -15.89 -4.30 1.17
CA THR A 337 -15.75 -3.04 0.43
C THR A 337 -14.54 -2.26 0.92
N PHE A 338 -13.74 -1.74 -0.01
CA PHE A 338 -12.44 -1.14 0.27
C PHE A 338 -12.31 0.28 -0.28
N SER A 339 -11.37 1.04 0.31
CA SER A 339 -10.89 2.32 -0.18
C SER A 339 -9.39 2.45 0.10
N CYS A 340 -8.62 2.63 -0.97
CA CYS A 340 -7.19 2.98 -0.91
C CYS A 340 -6.92 4.49 -0.90
N SER A 341 -7.95 5.34 -0.80
CA SER A 341 -7.77 6.79 -0.83
C SER A 341 -7.23 7.30 0.52
N ASN A 342 -6.03 7.87 0.55
CA ASN A 342 -5.41 8.40 1.78
C ASN A 342 -6.32 9.39 2.52
N PHE A 343 -6.90 10.34 1.78
CA PHE A 343 -7.78 11.38 2.33
C PHE A 343 -9.19 10.91 2.69
N MET A 344 -9.53 9.64 2.42
CA MET A 344 -10.79 9.05 2.83
C MET A 344 -10.60 8.44 4.22
N GLU A 345 -10.93 9.19 5.27
CA GLU A 345 -10.88 8.68 6.64
C GLU A 345 -11.84 7.49 6.84
N GLU A 346 -11.45 6.58 7.73
CA GLU A 346 -12.21 5.34 7.99
C GLU A 346 -13.64 5.60 8.46
N ASP A 347 -13.83 6.58 9.35
CA ASP A 347 -15.15 6.99 9.84
C ASP A 347 -16.02 7.59 8.74
N LEU A 348 -15.42 8.34 7.81
CA LEU A 348 -16.13 8.91 6.67
C LEU A 348 -16.55 7.79 5.71
N PHE A 349 -15.66 6.83 5.44
CA PHE A 349 -15.96 5.66 4.62
C PHE A 349 -17.12 4.85 5.21
N GLY A 350 -17.12 4.59 6.52
CA GLY A 350 -18.23 3.93 7.21
C GLY A 350 -19.56 4.67 7.04
N LYS A 351 -19.58 6.00 7.21
CA LYS A 351 -20.78 6.83 6.99
C LYS A 351 -21.29 6.78 5.55
N ILE A 352 -20.38 6.72 4.57
CA ILE A 352 -20.74 6.58 3.15
C ILE A 352 -21.45 5.25 2.91
N VAL A 353 -20.89 4.15 3.40
CA VAL A 353 -21.48 2.81 3.22
C VAL A 353 -22.82 2.70 3.96
N GLN A 354 -22.93 3.28 5.16
CA GLN A 354 -24.21 3.35 5.87
C GLN A 354 -25.25 4.16 5.10
N GLY A 355 -24.84 5.27 4.46
CA GLY A 355 -25.71 6.05 3.58
C GLY A 355 -26.16 5.25 2.35
N ALA A 356 -25.29 4.41 1.77
CA ALA A 356 -25.63 3.52 0.68
C ALA A 356 -26.63 2.43 1.11
N ALA A 357 -26.45 1.85 2.30
CA ALA A 357 -27.37 0.85 2.86
C ALA A 357 -28.78 1.42 3.09
N ARG A 358 -28.87 2.65 3.61
CA ARG A 358 -30.14 3.37 3.77
C ARG A 358 -30.87 3.57 2.44
N ASP A 359 -30.16 4.01 1.42
CA ASP A 359 -30.73 4.21 0.07
C ASP A 359 -31.09 2.88 -0.62
N ALA A 360 -30.43 1.79 -0.22
CA ALA A 360 -30.77 0.42 -0.63
C ALA A 360 -31.92 -0.18 0.19
N GLN A 361 -32.43 0.53 1.21
CA GLN A 361 -33.41 0.05 2.18
C GLN A 361 -33.00 -1.29 2.82
N ALA A 362 -31.71 -1.42 3.17
CA ALA A 362 -31.14 -2.62 3.76
C ALA A 362 -30.41 -2.30 5.06
N ASP A 363 -30.53 -3.20 6.04
CA ASP A 363 -29.69 -3.20 7.22
C ASP A 363 -28.38 -3.95 6.95
N LEU A 364 -27.29 -3.49 7.56
CA LEU A 364 -25.98 -4.13 7.49
C LEU A 364 -25.40 -4.31 8.89
N GLN A 365 -24.80 -5.46 9.13
CA GLN A 365 -24.02 -5.78 10.32
C GLN A 365 -22.53 -5.65 10.00
N LEU A 366 -21.79 -4.86 10.78
CA LEU A 366 -20.33 -4.81 10.68
C LEU A 366 -19.72 -6.03 11.35
N LEU A 367 -19.08 -6.90 10.57
CA LEU A 367 -18.40 -8.09 11.06
C LEU A 367 -16.94 -7.81 11.39
N ALA A 368 -16.26 -7.07 10.53
CA ALA A 368 -14.86 -6.71 10.71
C ALA A 368 -14.49 -5.42 9.98
N ARG A 369 -13.50 -4.72 10.53
CA ARG A 369 -12.73 -3.70 9.81
C ARG A 369 -11.53 -4.40 9.18
N LEU A 370 -11.28 -4.12 7.92
CA LEU A 370 -10.21 -4.71 7.13
C LEU A 370 -9.15 -3.65 6.85
N GLU A 371 -7.89 -4.06 6.79
CA GLU A 371 -6.74 -3.15 6.62
C GLU A 371 -5.60 -3.84 5.85
N ALA A 372 -4.49 -3.14 5.66
CA ALA A 372 -3.33 -3.69 4.99
C ALA A 372 -2.68 -4.81 5.82
N GLY A 373 -2.11 -5.80 5.15
CA GLY A 373 -1.40 -6.91 5.79
C GLY A 373 -0.21 -6.46 6.65
N PRO A 374 0.28 -7.32 7.55
CA PRO A 374 1.31 -6.98 8.53
C PRO A 374 2.68 -6.64 7.91
N ASP A 375 2.93 -7.00 6.64
CA ASP A 375 4.13 -6.62 5.90
C ASP A 375 4.10 -5.16 5.40
N HIS A 376 3.01 -4.44 5.68
CA HIS A 376 2.85 -3.00 5.52
C HIS A 376 2.81 -2.30 6.89
N PRO A 377 3.83 -2.45 7.76
CA PRO A 377 3.81 -1.88 9.11
C PRO A 377 3.74 -0.37 9.05
N LEU A 378 3.21 0.23 10.12
CA LEU A 378 3.13 1.67 10.29
C LEU A 378 3.83 2.06 11.58
N ALA A 379 4.49 3.22 11.57
CA ALA A 379 4.96 3.82 12.82
C ALA A 379 3.75 4.14 13.69
N ALA A 380 3.74 3.70 14.95
CA ALA A 380 2.60 3.86 15.84
C ALA A 380 2.18 5.34 16.03
N GLY A 381 3.14 6.26 15.96
CA GLY A 381 2.90 7.70 16.01
C GLY A 381 2.47 8.33 14.67
N HIS A 382 2.15 7.55 13.63
CA HIS A 382 1.91 8.02 12.26
C HIS A 382 0.60 7.46 11.67
N PRO A 383 -0.58 7.95 12.14
CA PRO A 383 -1.87 7.48 11.66
C PRO A 383 -2.10 7.72 10.16
N GLU A 384 -1.47 8.72 9.56
CA GLU A 384 -1.55 9.05 8.14
C GLU A 384 -1.05 7.92 7.23
N GLY A 385 -0.24 7.01 7.77
CA GLY A 385 0.19 5.80 7.08
C GLY A 385 -0.94 4.80 6.83
N ARG A 386 -2.10 4.90 7.51
CA ARG A 386 -3.27 4.02 7.31
C ARG A 386 -4.01 4.37 6.01
N TYR A 387 -3.48 3.91 4.88
CA TYR A 387 -4.06 4.23 3.57
C TYR A 387 -5.21 3.31 3.14
N LEU A 388 -5.11 1.99 3.41
CA LEU A 388 -6.13 1.00 3.06
C LEU A 388 -7.18 0.91 4.16
N LYS A 389 -8.44 1.11 3.81
CA LYS A 389 -9.59 0.91 4.70
C LYS A 389 -10.53 -0.09 4.04
N GLY A 390 -11.03 -1.05 4.79
CA GLY A 390 -12.07 -1.93 4.32
C GLY A 390 -13.09 -2.29 5.40
N LEU A 391 -14.27 -2.71 4.96
CA LEU A 391 -15.35 -3.16 5.83
C LEU A 391 -15.85 -4.51 5.32
N LEU A 392 -15.96 -5.48 6.23
CA LEU A 392 -16.69 -6.72 6.00
C LEU A 392 -18.06 -6.61 6.66
N LEU A 393 -19.10 -6.65 5.84
CA LEU A 393 -20.48 -6.39 6.22
C LEU A 393 -21.34 -7.61 5.88
N ARG A 394 -22.39 -7.84 6.67
CA ARG A 394 -23.43 -8.83 6.37
C ARG A 394 -24.78 -8.16 6.23
N LYS A 395 -25.52 -8.49 5.18
CA LYS A 395 -26.95 -8.16 5.06
C LYS A 395 -27.73 -9.26 5.78
N PRO A 396 -28.47 -8.96 6.87
CA PRO A 396 -29.31 -9.96 7.54
C PRO A 396 -30.32 -10.59 6.57
N ALA A 397 -30.85 -11.75 6.96
CA ALA A 397 -31.84 -12.49 6.17
C ALA A 397 -33.19 -11.77 6.11
#